data_AF-A0A967GWW1-F1
#
_entry.id   AF-A0A967GWW1-F1
#
_cell.length_a   1.000
_cell.length_b   1.000
_cell.length_c   1.000
_cell.angle_alpha   90.00
_cell.angle_beta   90.00
_cell.angle_gamma   90.00
#
_symmetry.space_group_name_H-M   'P 1'
#
loop_
_entity.id
_entity.type
_entity.pdbx_description
1 polymer ?
#
loop_
_entity_poly.entity_id
_entity_poly.type
_entity_poly.pdbx_seq_one_letter_code
_entity_poly.pdbx_strand_id
1 'polypeptide(L)'
;MRMAPVTGKAMALAAWTATLWCCEEKGQPAAGVGDSGGIAMAPPPTLAPGELRQDPLQQRKAGSTSLFERVPAVEAGLDFEHRWAPRSEEERERISSSFSGGGVALGDIDNDGLPEIFLTRPHGGSRLYRNLGAFRFKDITATMGLEQPLADHWSISATFVDIQGDGYLDLYVCGYKSKNRLFVNTGKGHFEERADDFGLAFSGASLMMSFADYDRDGDLDAYLLTNRLFGQGRPEQLDFKVLPGGEVVVPEPYRDELGAMLKPDGSLHQFNAGQRDVLYRNDNGRFVDTGESAGIRGHHEGLSATWWDYDGDG
;
A
#
# COMPACT_ATOMS: atom_id res chain seq x y z
N MET A 1 -12.90 -25.95 -15.54
CA MET A 1 -11.50 -26.39 -15.48
C MET A 1 -11.20 -26.68 -14.01
N ARG A 2 -10.94 -27.93 -13.61
CA ARG A 2 -10.70 -28.29 -12.20
C ARG A 2 -9.31 -27.81 -11.81
N MET A 3 -9.21 -26.82 -10.93
CA MET A 3 -7.93 -26.46 -10.29
C MET A 3 -7.48 -27.62 -9.40
N ALA A 4 -6.21 -27.99 -9.53
CA ALA A 4 -5.55 -28.92 -8.61
C ALA A 4 -5.34 -28.23 -7.25
N PRO A 5 -5.36 -28.98 -6.12
CA PRO A 5 -5.07 -28.40 -4.81
C PRO A 5 -3.58 -28.01 -4.75
N VAL A 6 -3.31 -26.72 -4.55
CA VAL A 6 -1.96 -26.23 -4.22
C VAL A 6 -1.75 -26.43 -2.72
N THR A 7 -0.95 -27.43 -2.36
CA THR A 7 -0.36 -27.50 -1.02
C THR A 7 0.77 -26.47 -0.95
N GLY A 8 0.55 -25.32 -0.30
CA GLY A 8 1.51 -24.22 -0.24
C GLY A 8 1.80 -23.77 1.20
N LYS A 9 3.06 -23.44 1.48
CA LYS A 9 3.46 -22.83 2.75
C LYS A 9 3.06 -21.35 2.75
N ALA A 10 2.34 -20.90 3.77
CA ALA A 10 1.95 -19.50 3.93
C ALA A 10 3.08 -18.68 4.58
N MET A 11 3.29 -17.46 4.09
CA MET A 11 4.26 -16.50 4.62
C MET A 11 3.53 -15.36 5.34
N ALA A 12 3.94 -15.02 6.57
CA ALA A 12 3.56 -13.77 7.22
C ALA A 12 4.81 -12.96 7.54
N LEU A 13 4.85 -11.68 7.14
CA LEU A 13 5.96 -10.76 7.36
C LEU A 13 5.52 -9.61 8.27
N ALA A 14 6.28 -9.36 9.34
CA ALA A 14 6.09 -8.19 10.19
C ALA A 14 7.15 -7.11 9.88
N ALA A 15 6.69 -5.91 9.55
CA ALA A 15 7.49 -4.79 9.01
C ALA A 15 8.58 -4.20 9.94
N TRP A 16 8.63 -4.60 11.22
CA TRP A 16 9.52 -3.98 12.20
C TRP A 16 10.84 -4.71 12.42
N THR A 17 10.99 -5.94 11.91
CA THR A 17 12.25 -6.72 12.01
C THR A 17 12.48 -7.71 10.86
N ALA A 18 11.73 -7.64 9.75
CA ALA A 18 11.75 -8.64 8.68
C ALA A 18 11.67 -10.09 9.24
N THR A 19 10.75 -10.32 10.19
CA THR A 19 10.53 -11.67 10.72
C THR A 19 9.51 -12.39 9.83
N LEU A 20 9.96 -13.45 9.14
CA LEU A 20 9.09 -14.37 8.41
C LEU A 20 8.57 -15.48 9.30
N TRP A 21 7.32 -15.81 9.08
CA TRP A 21 6.63 -16.96 9.66
C TRP A 21 6.19 -17.90 8.53
N CYS A 22 6.51 -19.19 8.66
CA CYS A 22 6.22 -20.24 7.68
C CYS A 22 5.24 -21.27 8.26
N CYS A 23 4.18 -21.63 7.55
CA CYS A 23 3.29 -22.76 7.89
C CYS A 23 3.58 -23.99 7.00
N GLU A 24 3.66 -25.19 7.56
CA GLU A 24 3.84 -26.46 6.82
C GLU A 24 2.77 -27.47 7.27
N GLU A 25 1.89 -27.92 6.37
CA GLU A 25 1.00 -29.06 6.63
C GLU A 25 1.78 -30.36 6.44
N LYS A 26 2.01 -31.11 7.53
CA LYS A 26 2.63 -32.44 7.46
C LYS A 26 1.58 -33.50 7.09
N GLY A 27 1.69 -34.06 5.90
CA GLY A 27 0.90 -35.20 5.45
C GLY A 27 1.13 -36.45 6.32
N GLN A 28 0.07 -37.00 6.88
CA GLN A 28 0.03 -38.35 7.46
C GLN A 28 -0.61 -39.33 6.46
N PRO A 29 -0.16 -40.60 6.40
CA PRO A 29 -0.69 -41.56 5.44
C PRO A 29 -2.14 -41.92 5.74
N ALA A 30 -2.92 -42.07 4.66
CA ALA A 30 -4.34 -42.34 4.69
C ALA A 30 -4.70 -43.60 5.51
N ALA A 31 -5.40 -43.39 6.62
CA ALA A 31 -6.17 -44.41 7.30
C ALA A 31 -7.59 -43.88 7.51
N GLY A 32 -8.53 -44.43 6.71
CA GLY A 32 -9.97 -44.24 6.89
C GLY A 32 -10.51 -42.93 6.35
N VAL A 33 -11.30 -43.02 5.27
CA VAL A 33 -12.10 -41.91 4.75
C VAL A 33 -13.11 -41.49 5.82
N GLY A 34 -12.79 -40.39 6.51
CA GLY A 34 -13.69 -39.59 7.32
C GLY A 34 -13.58 -38.16 6.82
N ASP A 35 -14.70 -37.67 6.29
CA ASP A 35 -14.91 -36.36 5.70
C ASP A 35 -14.11 -35.25 6.42
N SER A 36 -13.05 -34.74 5.79
CA SER A 36 -12.33 -33.57 6.27
C SER A 36 -13.23 -32.36 6.01
N GLY A 37 -14.13 -32.11 6.95
CA GLY A 37 -15.04 -30.99 6.94
C GLY A 37 -14.28 -29.70 6.65
N GLY A 38 -14.49 -29.17 5.45
CA GLY A 38 -14.30 -27.75 5.22
C GLY A 38 -15.07 -27.00 6.30
N ILE A 39 -14.59 -25.82 6.69
CA ILE A 39 -15.39 -24.92 7.51
C ILE A 39 -16.60 -24.55 6.66
N ALA A 40 -17.67 -25.32 6.78
CA ALA A 40 -18.97 -24.96 6.27
C ALA A 40 -19.36 -23.70 7.04
N MET A 41 -19.10 -22.55 6.43
CA MET A 41 -19.69 -21.29 6.87
C MET A 41 -21.19 -21.52 6.77
N ALA A 42 -21.84 -21.73 7.90
CA ALA A 42 -23.30 -21.74 7.95
C ALA A 42 -23.78 -20.45 7.27
N PRO A 43 -24.85 -20.51 6.46
CA PRO A 43 -25.38 -19.30 5.83
C PRO A 43 -25.61 -18.24 6.91
N PRO A 44 -25.24 -16.98 6.65
CA PRO A 44 -25.40 -15.93 7.63
C PRO A 44 -26.87 -15.90 8.08
N PRO A 45 -27.14 -15.91 9.39
CA PRO A 45 -28.50 -15.92 9.89
C PRO A 45 -29.21 -14.64 9.46
N THR A 46 -30.50 -14.76 9.13
CA THR A 46 -31.32 -13.62 8.73
C THR A 46 -31.53 -12.70 9.94
N LEU A 47 -30.99 -11.48 9.88
CA LEU A 47 -31.21 -10.43 10.88
C LEU A 47 -32.39 -9.56 10.47
N ALA A 48 -33.23 -9.14 11.43
CA ALA A 48 -34.26 -8.14 11.16
C ALA A 48 -33.63 -6.74 10.99
N PRO A 49 -34.26 -5.81 10.22
CA PRO A 49 -33.78 -4.44 10.11
C PRO A 49 -33.63 -3.77 11.49
N GLY A 50 -32.41 -3.33 11.83
CA GLY A 50 -32.09 -2.69 13.11
C GLY A 50 -31.67 -3.64 14.24
N GLU A 51 -31.66 -4.95 14.01
CA GLU A 51 -31.16 -5.93 14.97
C GLU A 51 -29.62 -5.93 15.01
N LEU A 52 -29.05 -5.65 16.18
CA LEU A 52 -27.61 -5.79 16.43
C LEU A 52 -27.35 -7.12 17.11
N ARG A 53 -26.52 -7.96 16.49
CA ARG A 53 -26.02 -9.20 17.08
C ARG A 53 -24.56 -9.05 17.46
N GLN A 54 -24.21 -9.53 18.65
CA GLN A 54 -22.84 -9.65 19.13
C GLN A 54 -22.59 -11.11 19.49
N ASP A 55 -21.83 -11.82 18.65
CA ASP A 55 -21.30 -13.14 18.99
C ASP A 55 -19.88 -12.97 19.56
N PRO A 56 -19.63 -13.31 20.83
CA PRO A 56 -18.28 -13.32 21.35
C PRO A 56 -17.42 -14.31 20.56
N LEU A 57 -16.23 -13.88 20.16
CA LEU A 57 -15.23 -14.77 19.58
C LEU A 57 -15.00 -15.95 20.53
N GLN A 58 -14.98 -17.16 19.98
CA GLN A 58 -14.65 -18.35 20.78
C GLN A 58 -13.29 -18.14 21.43
N GLN A 59 -13.22 -18.33 22.75
CA GLN A 59 -11.96 -18.29 23.47
C GLN A 59 -11.01 -19.32 22.85
N ARG A 60 -9.84 -18.86 22.42
CA ARG A 60 -8.82 -19.71 21.80
C ARG A 60 -8.43 -20.79 22.80
N LYS A 61 -8.82 -22.05 22.56
CA LYS A 61 -8.27 -23.19 23.31
C LYS A 61 -6.76 -23.18 23.05
N ALA A 62 -5.96 -23.18 24.12
CA ALA A 62 -4.51 -23.22 24.03
C ALA A 62 -4.06 -24.55 23.39
N GLY A 63 -4.03 -24.60 22.05
CA GLY A 63 -3.38 -25.67 21.30
C GLY A 63 -1.86 -25.47 21.36
N SER A 64 -1.13 -26.52 21.73
CA SER A 64 0.32 -26.50 21.96
C SER A 64 1.18 -26.51 20.69
N THR A 65 0.58 -26.49 19.50
CA THR A 65 1.29 -26.51 18.22
C THR A 65 1.17 -25.15 17.55
N SER A 66 2.31 -24.49 17.36
CA SER A 66 2.39 -23.29 16.54
C SER A 66 2.08 -23.66 15.08
N LEU A 67 1.20 -22.90 14.44
CA LEU A 67 0.96 -23.01 12.99
C LEU A 67 2.13 -22.43 12.18
N PHE A 68 3.01 -21.67 12.83
CA PHE A 68 4.10 -21.01 12.18
C PHE A 68 5.44 -21.32 12.84
N GLU A 69 6.44 -21.58 12.02
CA GLU A 69 7.83 -21.63 12.44
C GLU A 69 8.54 -20.35 12.05
N ARG A 70 9.42 -19.88 12.94
CA ARG A 70 10.28 -18.73 12.68
C ARG A 70 11.43 -19.16 11.78
N VAL A 71 11.60 -18.48 10.65
CA VAL A 71 12.80 -18.62 9.82
C VAL A 71 13.79 -17.50 10.21
N PRO A 72 15.03 -17.81 10.62
CA PRO A 72 16.03 -16.78 10.87
C PRO A 72 16.35 -15.99 9.59
N ALA A 73 16.40 -14.65 9.68
CA ALA A 73 16.61 -13.79 8.52
C ALA A 73 17.92 -14.11 7.76
N VAL A 74 18.99 -14.42 8.50
CA VAL A 74 20.27 -14.87 7.91
C VAL A 74 20.15 -16.16 7.11
N GLU A 75 19.33 -17.11 7.56
CA GLU A 75 19.08 -18.34 6.81
C GLU A 75 18.22 -18.04 5.59
N ALA A 76 17.27 -17.12 5.72
CA ALA A 76 16.44 -16.68 4.62
C ALA A 76 17.19 -15.85 3.57
N GLY A 77 18.42 -15.40 3.84
CA GLY A 77 19.13 -14.48 2.93
C GLY A 77 18.57 -13.05 2.95
N LEU A 78 17.88 -12.68 4.03
CA LEU A 78 17.33 -11.34 4.25
C LEU A 78 18.19 -10.59 5.27
N ASP A 79 18.80 -9.51 4.81
CA ASP A 79 19.65 -8.62 5.59
C ASP A 79 19.06 -7.20 5.72
N PHE A 80 17.84 -7.00 5.24
CA PHE A 80 17.16 -5.70 5.28
C PHE A 80 16.89 -5.28 6.72
N GLU A 81 17.35 -4.07 7.06
CA GLU A 81 17.06 -3.44 8.35
C GLU A 81 16.44 -2.07 8.11
N HIS A 82 15.25 -1.87 8.68
CA HIS A 82 14.60 -0.56 8.72
C HIS A 82 15.04 0.18 9.99
N ARG A 83 16.09 0.99 9.86
CA ARG A 83 16.56 1.84 10.96
C ARG A 83 15.88 3.20 10.92
N TRP A 84 15.15 3.52 11.98
CA TRP A 84 14.63 4.87 12.22
C TRP A 84 15.77 5.79 12.70
N ALA A 85 16.47 6.39 11.75
CA ALA A 85 17.62 7.27 12.00
C ALA A 85 17.34 8.67 11.41
N PRO A 86 16.47 9.48 12.06
CA PRO A 86 16.15 10.82 11.56
C PRO A 86 17.41 11.68 11.46
N ARG A 87 17.61 12.34 10.31
CA ARG A 87 18.77 13.20 10.03
C ARG A 87 18.60 14.64 10.53
N SER A 88 17.38 15.03 10.92
CA SER A 88 17.06 16.35 11.48
C SER A 88 15.86 16.28 12.42
N GLU A 89 15.63 17.36 13.18
CA GLU A 89 14.43 17.52 14.01
C GLU A 89 13.14 17.45 13.17
N GLU A 90 13.14 18.18 12.05
CA GLU A 90 12.02 18.20 11.11
C GLU A 90 11.72 16.79 10.55
N GLU A 91 12.77 16.03 10.22
CA GLU A 91 12.64 14.66 9.76
C GLU A 91 12.11 13.74 10.87
N ARG A 92 12.52 13.95 12.13
CA ARG A 92 11.98 13.22 13.28
C ARG A 92 10.48 13.47 13.46
N GLU A 93 10.04 14.72 13.36
CA GLU A 93 8.61 15.07 13.45
C GLU A 93 7.81 14.44 12.31
N ARG A 94 8.31 14.47 11.08
CA ARG A 94 7.67 13.82 9.93
C ARG A 94 7.56 12.31 10.12
N ILE A 95 8.61 11.65 10.60
CA ILE A 95 8.60 10.21 10.84
C ILE A 95 7.59 9.84 11.93
N SER A 96 7.53 10.62 13.01
CA SER A 96 6.65 10.31 14.15
C SER A 96 5.17 10.53 13.88
N SER A 97 4.82 11.33 12.85
CA SER A 97 3.44 11.80 12.66
C SER A 97 2.83 11.58 11.27
N SER A 98 3.61 11.21 10.24
CA SER A 98 3.11 11.01 8.86
C SER A 98 3.15 9.56 8.35
N PHE A 99 3.29 8.55 9.24
CA PHE A 99 3.33 7.13 8.85
C PHE A 99 4.38 6.84 7.75
N SER A 100 5.57 7.42 7.95
CA SER A 100 6.48 7.78 6.86
C SER A 100 7.47 6.69 6.43
N GLY A 101 7.03 5.43 6.30
CA GLY A 101 7.90 4.35 5.77
C GLY A 101 7.56 2.93 6.24
N GLY A 102 8.19 1.94 5.60
CA GLY A 102 8.19 0.55 6.06
C GLY A 102 7.15 -0.35 5.41
N GLY A 103 6.61 0.03 4.26
CA GLY A 103 5.77 -0.81 3.43
C GLY A 103 6.49 -2.04 2.87
N VAL A 104 5.70 -3.08 2.65
CA VAL A 104 6.07 -4.39 2.09
C VAL A 104 5.19 -4.64 0.89
N ALA A 105 5.77 -5.05 -0.24
CA ALA A 105 5.04 -5.55 -1.40
C ALA A 105 5.51 -6.96 -1.75
N LEU A 106 4.57 -7.79 -2.19
CA LEU A 106 4.82 -9.15 -2.66
C LEU A 106 4.26 -9.29 -4.08
N GLY A 107 5.00 -9.92 -4.98
CA GLY A 107 4.59 -10.12 -6.37
C GLY A 107 5.55 -11.04 -7.10
N ASP A 108 5.04 -11.89 -7.99
CA ASP A 108 5.86 -12.76 -8.86
C ASP A 108 6.26 -11.96 -10.10
N ILE A 109 7.48 -11.41 -10.10
CA ILE A 109 7.89 -10.43 -11.12
C ILE A 109 8.48 -11.09 -12.36
N ASP A 110 8.77 -12.39 -12.30
CA ASP A 110 9.37 -13.14 -13.39
C ASP A 110 8.63 -14.42 -13.78
N ASN A 111 7.42 -14.58 -13.24
CA ASN A 111 6.45 -15.63 -13.56
C ASN A 111 6.98 -17.04 -13.27
N ASP A 112 7.80 -17.19 -12.21
CA ASP A 112 8.32 -18.49 -11.77
C ASP A 112 7.41 -19.18 -10.73
N GLY A 113 6.30 -18.54 -10.35
CA GLY A 113 5.33 -19.01 -9.39
C GLY A 113 5.70 -18.72 -7.94
N LEU A 114 6.80 -18.01 -7.68
CA LEU A 114 7.26 -17.61 -6.36
C LEU A 114 7.22 -16.08 -6.22
N PRO A 115 6.52 -15.53 -5.22
CA PRO A 115 6.48 -14.08 -5.06
C PRO A 115 7.81 -13.55 -4.50
N GLU A 116 8.34 -12.51 -5.13
CA GLU A 116 9.39 -11.64 -4.63
C GLU A 116 8.93 -10.82 -3.43
N ILE A 117 9.91 -10.23 -2.73
CA ILE A 117 9.66 -9.28 -1.65
C ILE A 117 10.31 -7.94 -2.01
N PHE A 118 9.53 -6.87 -1.98
CA PHE A 118 10.05 -5.51 -1.98
C PHE A 118 9.81 -4.84 -0.63
N LEU A 119 10.86 -4.23 -0.08
CA LEU A 119 10.87 -3.60 1.24
C LEU A 119 11.27 -2.14 1.11
N THR A 120 10.40 -1.25 1.61
CA THR A 120 10.63 0.18 1.55
C THR A 120 11.31 0.72 2.80
N ARG A 121 12.15 1.74 2.62
CA ARG A 121 12.63 2.59 3.72
C ARG A 121 12.87 4.03 3.27
N PRO A 122 12.81 5.00 4.19
CA PRO A 122 13.10 6.41 3.91
C PRO A 122 14.51 6.67 3.38
N HIS A 123 15.51 5.93 3.87
CA HIS A 123 16.92 6.19 3.61
C HIS A 123 17.71 4.92 3.32
N GLY A 124 18.78 5.05 2.54
CA GLY A 124 19.70 3.96 2.24
C GLY A 124 19.21 2.99 1.17
N GLY A 125 18.15 3.35 0.44
CA GLY A 125 17.60 2.55 -0.65
C GLY A 125 16.68 1.40 -0.21
N SER A 126 15.47 1.39 -0.75
CA SER A 126 14.55 0.25 -0.69
C SER A 126 15.12 -0.95 -1.46
N ARG A 127 14.71 -2.17 -1.10
CA ARG A 127 15.32 -3.40 -1.64
C ARG A 127 14.31 -4.39 -2.20
N LEU A 128 14.72 -5.05 -3.27
CA LEU A 128 14.01 -6.14 -3.93
C LEU A 128 14.76 -7.45 -3.73
N TYR A 129 14.06 -8.46 -3.22
CA TYR A 129 14.58 -9.78 -2.96
C TYR A 129 13.86 -10.84 -3.80
N ARG A 130 14.63 -11.52 -4.66
CA ARG A 130 14.18 -12.69 -5.43
C ARG A 130 13.90 -13.86 -4.51
N ASN A 131 12.77 -14.52 -4.70
CA ASN A 131 12.47 -15.78 -4.03
C ASN A 131 13.16 -16.94 -4.77
N LEU A 132 13.97 -17.71 -4.04
CA LEU A 132 14.68 -18.89 -4.57
C LEU A 132 13.98 -20.20 -4.18
N GLY A 133 12.80 -20.11 -3.56
CA GLY A 133 12.08 -21.21 -2.95
C GLY A 133 12.60 -21.55 -1.55
N ALA A 134 11.84 -22.36 -0.82
CA ALA A 134 12.19 -22.82 0.53
C ALA A 134 12.58 -21.69 1.52
N PHE A 135 11.93 -20.53 1.39
CA PHE A 135 12.23 -19.31 2.16
C PHE A 135 13.69 -18.86 2.06
N ARG A 136 14.30 -19.02 0.89
CA ARG A 136 15.61 -18.45 0.55
C ARG A 136 15.40 -17.29 -0.39
N PHE A 137 16.08 -16.19 -0.12
CA PHE A 137 15.95 -14.95 -0.85
C PHE A 137 17.32 -14.41 -1.24
N LYS A 138 17.35 -13.66 -2.35
CA LYS A 138 18.56 -13.00 -2.84
C LYS A 138 18.23 -11.56 -3.21
N ASP A 139 19.02 -10.61 -2.70
CA ASP A 139 18.93 -9.21 -3.12
C ASP A 139 19.28 -9.09 -4.62
N ILE A 140 18.34 -8.57 -5.40
CA ILE A 140 18.45 -8.32 -6.84
C ILE A 140 18.24 -6.83 -7.17
N THR A 141 18.26 -5.95 -6.17
CA THR A 141 17.96 -4.50 -6.30
C THR A 141 18.83 -3.84 -7.37
N ALA A 142 20.15 -4.05 -7.31
CA ALA A 142 21.08 -3.47 -8.28
C ALA A 142 20.94 -4.08 -9.68
N THR A 143 20.78 -5.40 -9.76
CA THR A 143 20.64 -6.11 -11.05
C THR A 143 19.36 -5.75 -11.79
N MET A 144 18.30 -5.39 -11.05
CA MET A 144 17.03 -4.97 -11.62
C MET A 144 16.97 -3.46 -11.94
N GLY A 145 18.05 -2.70 -11.71
CA GLY A 145 18.11 -1.26 -12.01
C GLY A 145 17.54 -0.34 -10.94
N LEU A 146 17.24 -0.86 -9.75
CA LEU A 146 16.51 -0.13 -8.71
C LEU A 146 17.43 0.64 -7.73
N GLU A 147 18.70 0.26 -7.63
CA GLU A 147 19.63 0.80 -6.63
C GLU A 147 19.80 2.33 -6.72
N GLN A 148 20.15 2.85 -7.91
CA GLN A 148 20.39 4.28 -8.09
C GLN A 148 19.10 5.12 -7.98
N PRO A 149 17.98 4.75 -8.64
CA PRO A 149 16.71 5.45 -8.47
C PRO A 149 16.24 5.53 -7.01
N LEU A 150 16.50 4.49 -6.20
CA LEU A 150 15.96 4.41 -4.84
C LEU A 150 16.93 4.85 -3.75
N ALA A 151 18.22 5.07 -4.06
CA ALA A 151 19.26 5.37 -3.06
C ALA A 151 18.87 6.48 -2.07
N ASP A 152 18.35 7.60 -2.60
CA ASP A 152 17.90 8.77 -1.84
C ASP A 152 16.38 8.99 -1.93
N HIS A 153 15.62 7.98 -2.37
CA HIS A 153 14.17 8.07 -2.46
C HIS A 153 13.52 7.74 -1.11
N TRP A 154 12.83 8.71 -0.52
CA TRP A 154 12.05 8.50 0.71
C TRP A 154 10.82 7.65 0.43
N SER A 155 11.03 6.33 0.41
CA SER A 155 10.02 5.35 0.03
C SER A 155 9.11 5.03 1.21
N ILE A 156 7.80 5.09 0.97
CA ILE A 156 6.77 4.91 1.99
C ILE A 156 6.13 3.54 1.91
N SER A 157 5.60 3.23 0.74
CA SER A 157 4.96 1.98 0.41
C SER A 157 5.24 1.64 -1.05
N ALA A 158 4.86 0.42 -1.43
CA ALA A 158 4.95 -0.02 -2.80
C ALA A 158 3.80 -0.98 -3.12
N THR A 159 3.47 -1.05 -4.39
CA THR A 159 2.45 -1.95 -4.94
C THR A 159 3.03 -2.58 -6.21
N PHE A 160 2.93 -3.91 -6.31
CA PHE A 160 3.15 -4.59 -7.59
C PHE A 160 1.84 -4.60 -8.37
N VAL A 161 1.91 -4.28 -9.66
CA VAL A 161 0.75 -4.18 -10.56
C VAL A 161 1.19 -4.48 -11.99
N ASP A 162 0.41 -5.21 -12.76
CA ASP A 162 0.60 -5.31 -14.22
C ASP A 162 -0.17 -4.14 -14.86
N ILE A 163 0.46 -2.96 -14.94
CA ILE A 163 -0.25 -1.73 -15.31
C ILE A 163 -0.59 -1.67 -16.80
N GLN A 164 0.13 -2.45 -17.61
CA GLN A 164 0.05 -2.48 -19.06
C GLN A 164 -0.57 -3.77 -19.61
N GLY A 165 -0.93 -4.71 -18.73
CA GLY A 165 -1.57 -5.97 -19.09
C GLY A 165 -0.68 -6.91 -19.90
N ASP A 166 0.65 -6.82 -19.75
CA ASP A 166 1.60 -7.62 -20.53
C ASP A 166 2.03 -8.91 -19.82
N GLY A 167 1.52 -9.15 -18.61
CA GLY A 167 1.81 -10.32 -17.79
C GLY A 167 3.09 -10.19 -16.96
N TYR A 168 3.73 -9.02 -16.91
CA TYR A 168 4.86 -8.76 -16.03
C TYR A 168 4.49 -7.70 -14.99
N LEU A 169 4.64 -8.03 -13.71
CA LEU A 169 4.35 -7.07 -12.64
C LEU A 169 5.37 -5.93 -12.66
N ASP A 170 4.86 -4.71 -12.77
CA ASP A 170 5.52 -3.44 -12.53
C ASP A 170 5.53 -3.10 -11.04
N LEU A 171 6.41 -2.19 -10.64
CA LEU A 171 6.57 -1.76 -9.26
C LEU A 171 6.29 -0.26 -9.11
N TYR A 172 5.18 0.10 -8.46
CA TYR A 172 4.89 1.47 -8.06
C TYR A 172 5.39 1.74 -6.64
N VAL A 173 6.12 2.84 -6.42
CA VAL A 173 6.69 3.22 -5.12
C VAL A 173 6.23 4.62 -4.74
N CYS A 174 5.49 4.71 -3.64
CA CYS A 174 5.06 5.98 -3.05
C CYS A 174 6.23 6.67 -2.33
N GLY A 175 6.34 7.98 -2.54
CA GLY A 175 7.36 8.83 -1.93
C GLY A 175 6.78 9.87 -0.97
N TYR A 176 7.56 10.26 0.03
CA TYR A 176 7.30 11.46 0.85
C TYR A 176 8.24 12.60 0.46
N LYS A 177 7.69 13.72 0.01
CA LYS A 177 8.41 14.86 -0.60
C LYS A 177 9.39 14.45 -1.71
N SER A 178 9.14 13.30 -2.30
CA SER A 178 9.81 12.73 -3.46
C SER A 178 8.74 12.41 -4.47
N LYS A 179 9.04 12.56 -5.76
CA LYS A 179 8.16 12.02 -6.80
C LYS A 179 7.98 10.53 -6.57
N ASN A 180 6.74 10.06 -6.59
CA ASN A 180 6.44 8.65 -6.71
C ASN A 180 7.10 8.10 -7.98
N ARG A 181 7.47 6.82 -7.94
CA ARG A 181 8.18 6.15 -9.04
C ARG A 181 7.35 4.98 -9.54
N LEU A 182 7.33 4.79 -10.86
CA LEU A 182 6.74 3.63 -11.53
C LEU A 182 7.87 2.94 -12.26
N PHE A 183 8.23 1.76 -11.81
CA PHE A 183 9.25 0.92 -12.40
C PHE A 183 8.56 -0.10 -13.30
N VAL A 184 8.54 0.16 -14.60
CA VAL A 184 7.96 -0.73 -15.62
C VAL A 184 8.88 -1.91 -15.86
N ASN A 185 8.35 -3.12 -15.73
CA ASN A 185 9.09 -4.35 -15.94
C ASN A 185 9.28 -4.59 -17.44
N THR A 186 10.52 -4.75 -17.87
CA THR A 186 10.82 -4.95 -19.30
C THR A 186 10.62 -6.41 -19.76
N GLY A 187 10.30 -7.32 -18.84
CA GLY A 187 10.30 -8.77 -19.07
C GLY A 187 11.69 -9.37 -19.34
N LYS A 188 12.76 -8.56 -19.22
CA LYS A 188 14.15 -8.91 -19.53
C LYS A 188 15.07 -8.85 -18.31
N GLY A 189 14.49 -8.92 -17.10
CA GLY A 189 15.23 -8.88 -15.84
C GLY A 189 15.74 -7.49 -15.46
N HIS A 190 15.00 -6.43 -15.81
CA HIS A 190 15.30 -5.05 -15.44
C HIS A 190 14.04 -4.20 -15.46
N PHE A 191 13.99 -3.15 -14.62
CA PHE A 191 12.93 -2.16 -14.58
C PHE A 191 13.34 -0.81 -15.18
N GLU A 192 12.42 -0.13 -15.86
CA GLU A 192 12.61 1.26 -16.30
C GLU A 192 11.72 2.18 -15.48
N GLU A 193 12.27 3.29 -14.96
CA GLU A 193 11.46 4.28 -14.24
C GLU A 193 10.72 5.18 -15.25
N ARG A 194 9.38 5.20 -15.19
CA ARG A 194 8.49 5.82 -16.19
C ARG A 194 7.31 6.58 -15.56
N ALA A 195 7.37 6.97 -14.28
CA ALA A 195 6.23 7.62 -13.62
C ALA A 195 5.77 8.90 -14.34
N ASP A 196 6.72 9.72 -14.82
CA ASP A 196 6.40 10.96 -15.54
C ASP A 196 5.68 10.68 -16.87
N ASP A 197 6.02 9.60 -17.56
CA ASP A 197 5.41 9.22 -18.85
C ASP A 197 3.95 8.81 -18.69
N PHE A 198 3.65 8.09 -17.61
CA PHE A 198 2.31 7.65 -17.26
C PHE A 198 1.48 8.74 -16.55
N GLY A 199 2.08 9.86 -16.15
CA GLY A 199 1.38 10.89 -15.37
C GLY A 199 1.22 10.55 -13.87
N LEU A 200 2.00 9.60 -13.36
CA LEU A 200 1.92 9.09 -11.99
C LEU A 200 3.07 9.58 -11.08
N ALA A 201 3.91 10.52 -11.54
CA ALA A 201 5.04 11.09 -10.79
C ALA A 201 4.64 12.13 -9.74
N PHE A 202 3.57 11.87 -8.99
CA PHE A 202 3.07 12.75 -7.94
C PHE A 202 4.11 12.97 -6.84
N SER A 203 4.24 14.20 -6.34
CA SER A 203 5.15 14.54 -5.24
C SER A 203 4.37 15.19 -4.10
N GLY A 204 4.42 14.57 -2.92
CA GLY A 204 3.63 14.99 -1.77
C GLY A 204 3.85 14.07 -0.58
N ALA A 205 2.80 13.82 0.20
CA ALA A 205 2.76 12.88 1.29
C ALA A 205 2.02 11.60 0.87
N SER A 206 2.47 10.97 -0.21
CA SER A 206 1.90 9.72 -0.72
C SER A 206 2.02 8.60 0.31
N LEU A 207 0.91 7.94 0.64
CA LEU A 207 0.90 6.83 1.58
C LEU A 207 0.76 5.48 0.90
N MET A 208 -0.16 5.33 -0.06
CA MET A 208 -0.34 4.10 -0.84
C MET A 208 -1.07 4.34 -2.15
N MET A 209 -0.87 3.44 -3.10
CA MET A 209 -1.58 3.40 -4.37
C MET A 209 -2.38 2.10 -4.47
N SER A 210 -3.68 2.23 -4.75
CA SER A 210 -4.57 1.11 -5.04
C SER A 210 -4.98 1.18 -6.51
N PHE A 211 -4.98 0.05 -7.22
CA PHE A 211 -5.37 -0.03 -8.62
C PHE A 211 -6.65 -0.85 -8.78
N ALA A 212 -7.55 -0.43 -9.66
CA ALA A 212 -8.76 -1.15 -10.05
C ALA A 212 -9.32 -0.55 -11.35
N ASP A 213 -10.04 -1.32 -12.16
CA ASP A 213 -10.79 -0.83 -13.32
C ASP A 213 -12.15 -0.28 -12.82
N TYR A 214 -12.25 1.02 -12.50
CA TYR A 214 -13.44 1.54 -11.84
C TYR A 214 -14.52 1.99 -12.83
N ASP A 215 -14.14 2.33 -14.05
CA ASP A 215 -15.08 2.74 -15.10
C ASP A 215 -15.37 1.64 -16.14
N ARG A 216 -14.80 0.45 -15.94
CA ARG A 216 -15.07 -0.80 -16.66
C ARG A 216 -14.67 -0.73 -18.13
N ASP A 217 -13.59 0.00 -18.41
CA ASP A 217 -13.09 0.16 -19.77
C ASP A 217 -12.00 -0.85 -20.14
N GLY A 218 -11.59 -1.68 -19.17
CA GLY A 218 -10.67 -2.79 -19.34
C GLY A 218 -9.21 -2.44 -19.07
N ASP A 219 -8.91 -1.22 -18.64
CA ASP A 219 -7.60 -0.85 -18.11
C ASP A 219 -7.67 -0.50 -16.60
N LEU A 220 -6.51 -0.50 -15.93
CA LEU A 220 -6.46 -0.25 -14.49
C LEU A 220 -6.36 1.25 -14.19
N ASP A 221 -7.35 1.79 -13.50
CA ASP A 221 -7.29 3.10 -12.86
C ASP A 221 -6.55 3.04 -11.52
N ALA A 222 -6.35 4.20 -10.88
CA ALA A 222 -5.60 4.28 -9.64
C ALA A 222 -6.16 5.27 -8.63
N TYR A 223 -6.14 4.88 -7.35
CA TYR A 223 -6.43 5.75 -6.22
C TYR A 223 -5.17 5.95 -5.36
N LEU A 224 -4.63 7.16 -5.38
CA LEU A 224 -3.51 7.57 -4.55
C LEU A 224 -4.02 8.13 -3.24
N LEU A 225 -3.83 7.37 -2.17
CA LEU A 225 -4.05 7.81 -0.81
C LEU A 225 -2.86 8.64 -0.33
N THR A 226 -3.15 9.80 0.25
CA THR A 226 -2.16 10.71 0.82
C THR A 226 -2.38 10.89 2.33
N ASN A 227 -1.41 11.51 2.99
CA ASN A 227 -1.47 11.85 4.40
C ASN A 227 -1.05 13.32 4.59
N ARG A 228 -0.65 13.70 5.79
CA ARG A 228 -0.22 15.06 6.13
C ARG A 228 1.11 15.38 5.45
N LEU A 229 1.07 16.41 4.60
CA LEU A 229 2.25 17.04 4.03
C LEU A 229 2.71 18.17 4.96
N PHE A 230 3.90 18.03 5.55
CA PHE A 230 4.51 19.11 6.31
C PHE A 230 5.21 20.09 5.38
N GLY A 231 4.90 21.40 5.42
CA GLY A 231 5.58 22.38 4.55
C GLY A 231 5.87 23.74 5.19
N GLN A 232 5.60 24.83 4.45
CA GLN A 232 6.21 26.18 4.58
C GLN A 232 5.92 26.92 5.89
N GLY A 233 5.14 26.31 6.80
CA GLY A 233 4.64 26.94 8.01
C GLY A 233 3.28 27.59 7.79
N ARG A 234 2.61 27.91 8.91
CA ARG A 234 1.27 28.52 8.88
C ARG A 234 1.42 30.04 8.71
N PRO A 235 0.84 30.65 7.66
CA PRO A 235 0.84 32.09 7.55
C PRO A 235 -0.07 32.70 8.63
N GLU A 236 0.38 33.81 9.23
CA GLU A 236 -0.44 34.55 10.21
C GLU A 236 -1.74 35.08 9.58
N GLN A 237 -1.67 35.44 8.29
CA GLN A 237 -2.81 35.91 7.51
C GLN A 237 -2.97 35.05 6.25
N LEU A 238 -4.16 34.49 6.08
CA LEU A 238 -4.54 33.68 4.94
C LEU A 238 -5.71 34.35 4.24
N ASP A 239 -5.62 34.57 2.93
CA ASP A 239 -6.71 35.13 2.12
C ASP A 239 -7.65 34.00 1.67
N PHE A 240 -8.53 33.57 2.57
CA PHE A 240 -9.46 32.47 2.34
C PHE A 240 -10.75 32.94 1.66
N LYS A 241 -11.37 32.05 0.87
CA LYS A 241 -12.69 32.29 0.27
C LYS A 241 -13.74 31.52 1.05
N VAL A 242 -14.89 32.13 1.27
CA VAL A 242 -16.06 31.47 1.86
C VAL A 242 -17.08 31.24 0.77
N LEU A 243 -17.39 29.98 0.48
CA LEU A 243 -18.40 29.61 -0.51
C LEU A 243 -19.81 29.77 0.08
N PRO A 244 -20.85 29.93 -0.77
CA PRO A 244 -22.24 29.84 -0.33
C PRO A 244 -22.48 28.52 0.40
N GLY A 245 -22.88 28.58 1.67
CA GLY A 245 -22.98 27.41 2.55
C GLY A 245 -21.95 27.38 3.69
N GLY A 246 -21.01 28.32 3.73
CA GLY A 246 -20.07 28.50 4.85
C GLY A 246 -18.79 27.68 4.75
N GLU A 247 -18.58 26.96 3.66
CA GLU A 247 -17.33 26.24 3.38
C GLU A 247 -16.19 27.24 3.15
N VAL A 248 -15.07 27.01 3.82
CA VAL A 248 -13.86 27.84 3.69
C VAL A 248 -12.87 27.15 2.78
N VAL A 249 -12.45 27.86 1.73
CA VAL A 249 -11.45 27.41 0.77
C VAL A 249 -10.12 28.08 1.09
N VAL A 250 -9.14 27.24 1.44
CA VAL A 250 -7.75 27.65 1.65
C VAL A 250 -7.09 27.86 0.28
N PRO A 251 -6.40 29.00 0.05
CA PRO A 251 -5.73 29.25 -1.21
C PRO A 251 -4.48 28.38 -1.38
N GLU A 252 -4.09 28.15 -2.63
CA GLU A 252 -2.74 27.68 -2.94
C GLU A 252 -1.68 28.69 -2.45
N PRO A 253 -0.49 28.24 -2.00
CA PRO A 253 -0.02 26.83 -1.98
C PRO A 253 -0.43 26.05 -0.72
N TYR A 254 -1.14 26.66 0.23
CA TYR A 254 -1.41 26.07 1.55
C TYR A 254 -2.54 25.05 1.57
N ARG A 255 -3.29 24.96 0.47
CA ARG A 255 -4.43 24.06 0.26
C ARG A 255 -4.16 22.64 0.75
N ASP A 256 -2.97 22.08 0.47
CA ASP A 256 -2.66 20.68 0.79
C ASP A 256 -2.01 20.47 2.17
N GLU A 257 -1.83 21.55 2.95
CA GLU A 257 -1.19 21.51 4.28
C GLU A 257 -2.14 21.99 5.39
N LEU A 258 -3.06 22.90 5.04
CA LEU A 258 -3.91 23.61 6.00
C LEU A 258 -5.38 23.50 5.65
N GLY A 259 -6.18 23.30 6.70
CA GLY A 259 -7.61 23.46 6.68
C GLY A 259 -7.99 24.72 7.44
N ALA A 260 -9.13 25.30 7.09
CA ALA A 260 -9.68 26.42 7.84
C ALA A 260 -11.20 26.28 7.98
N MET A 261 -11.74 26.78 9.09
CA MET A 261 -13.18 26.83 9.32
C MET A 261 -13.56 28.11 10.05
N LEU A 262 -14.77 28.61 9.81
CA LEU A 262 -15.34 29.70 10.60
C LEU A 262 -15.92 29.16 11.89
N LYS A 263 -15.55 29.77 13.01
CA LYS A 263 -16.19 29.55 14.30
C LYS A 263 -17.55 30.27 14.35
N PRO A 264 -18.44 29.90 15.30
CA PRO A 264 -19.73 30.58 15.47
C PRO A 264 -19.63 32.09 15.74
N ASP A 265 -18.50 32.56 16.28
CA ASP A 265 -18.21 33.99 16.51
C ASP A 265 -17.72 34.73 15.25
N GLY A 266 -17.65 34.04 14.10
CA GLY A 266 -17.16 34.58 12.83
C GLY A 266 -15.63 34.59 12.70
N SER A 267 -14.88 34.17 13.72
CA SER A 267 -13.42 34.08 13.63
C SER A 267 -12.96 32.86 12.85
N LEU A 268 -11.85 32.99 12.12
CA LEU A 268 -11.23 31.87 11.40
C LEU A 268 -10.42 30.98 12.37
N HIS A 269 -10.61 29.66 12.27
CA HIS A 269 -9.74 28.67 12.89
C HIS A 269 -8.96 27.91 11.82
N GLN A 270 -7.63 28.01 11.84
CA GLN A 270 -6.74 27.21 11.00
C GLN A 270 -6.31 25.94 11.74
N PHE A 271 -6.25 24.82 11.04
CA PHE A 271 -5.77 23.53 11.55
C PHE A 271 -4.92 22.81 10.50
N ASN A 272 -4.13 21.82 10.92
CA ASN A 272 -3.39 20.98 9.96
C ASN A 272 -4.40 20.12 9.23
N ALA A 273 -4.35 20.14 7.91
CA ALA A 273 -5.13 19.22 7.10
C ALA A 273 -4.21 18.17 6.47
N GLY A 274 -4.81 17.10 5.98
CA GLY A 274 -4.09 16.17 5.12
C GLY A 274 -3.96 16.71 3.71
N GLN A 275 -3.04 16.14 2.94
CA GLN A 275 -3.04 16.35 1.50
C GLN A 275 -4.31 15.71 0.90
N ARG A 276 -4.73 16.18 -0.29
CA ARG A 276 -5.85 15.53 -0.99
C ARG A 276 -5.38 14.22 -1.59
N ASP A 277 -6.25 13.22 -1.46
CA ASP A 277 -6.16 12.01 -2.25
C ASP A 277 -6.41 12.32 -3.74
N VAL A 278 -5.89 11.46 -4.60
CA VAL A 278 -6.01 11.61 -6.05
C VAL A 278 -6.62 10.35 -6.64
N LEU A 279 -7.74 10.52 -7.34
CA LEU A 279 -8.29 9.47 -8.21
C LEU A 279 -7.80 9.75 -9.61
N TYR A 280 -7.07 8.79 -10.17
CA TYR A 280 -6.63 8.83 -11.55
C TYR A 280 -7.53 7.93 -12.38
N ARG A 281 -8.03 8.46 -13.49
CA ARG A 281 -8.50 7.63 -14.61
C ARG A 281 -7.33 7.32 -15.54
N ASN A 282 -7.20 6.10 -16.01
CA ASN A 282 -6.22 5.74 -17.00
C ASN A 282 -6.80 5.89 -18.43
N ASP A 283 -6.25 6.84 -19.19
CA ASP A 283 -6.66 7.08 -20.57
C ASP A 283 -5.65 6.39 -21.52
N ASN A 284 -5.69 5.06 -21.62
CA ASN A 284 -4.81 4.24 -22.48
C ASN A 284 -3.31 4.41 -22.14
N GLY A 285 -2.94 4.18 -20.88
CA GLY A 285 -1.56 4.29 -20.37
C GLY A 285 -1.17 5.69 -19.91
N ARG A 286 -2.13 6.61 -19.82
CA ARG A 286 -1.92 7.96 -19.28
C ARG A 286 -2.94 8.28 -18.20
N PHE A 287 -2.45 8.40 -16.98
CA PHE A 287 -3.26 8.66 -15.80
C PHE A 287 -3.56 10.16 -15.67
N VAL A 288 -4.85 10.48 -15.47
CA VAL A 288 -5.38 11.84 -15.36
C VAL A 288 -6.17 11.95 -14.06
N ASP A 289 -5.88 12.99 -13.26
CA ASP A 289 -6.64 13.27 -12.04
C ASP A 289 -8.10 13.63 -12.36
N THR A 290 -9.02 12.81 -11.90
CA THR A 290 -10.47 12.97 -12.01
C THR A 290 -11.15 13.15 -10.65
N GLY A 291 -10.40 13.23 -9.55
CA GLY A 291 -10.93 13.20 -8.19
C GLY A 291 -11.99 14.27 -7.93
N GLU A 292 -11.72 15.51 -8.34
CA GLU A 292 -12.67 16.62 -8.12
C GLU A 292 -13.99 16.44 -8.89
N SER A 293 -13.92 15.94 -10.13
CA SER A 293 -15.09 15.62 -10.96
C SER A 293 -15.85 14.40 -10.45
N ALA A 294 -15.16 13.43 -9.85
CA ALA A 294 -15.75 12.25 -9.22
C ALA A 294 -16.34 12.54 -7.82
N GLY A 295 -16.20 13.78 -7.33
CA GLY A 295 -16.68 14.18 -6.00
C GLY A 295 -15.75 13.77 -4.86
N ILE A 296 -14.57 13.26 -5.16
CA ILE A 296 -13.50 13.00 -4.19
C ILE A 296 -12.83 14.34 -3.88
N ARG A 297 -13.18 14.85 -2.71
CA ARG A 297 -12.80 16.19 -2.24
C ARG A 297 -12.42 16.11 -0.77
N GLY A 298 -11.80 17.19 -0.30
CA GLY A 298 -11.41 17.32 1.09
C GLY A 298 -9.96 16.93 1.33
N HIS A 299 -9.50 17.28 2.52
CA HIS A 299 -8.11 17.27 2.93
C HIS A 299 -8.00 16.40 4.19
N HIS A 300 -7.74 15.11 3.98
CA HIS A 300 -7.88 14.09 5.02
C HIS A 300 -6.57 13.35 5.26
N GLU A 301 -6.40 12.80 6.46
CA GLU A 301 -5.23 12.02 6.82
C GLU A 301 -5.52 10.54 6.54
N GLY A 302 -5.36 10.14 5.28
CA GLY A 302 -5.58 8.77 4.83
C GLY A 302 -4.64 7.79 5.53
N LEU A 303 -5.16 6.62 5.93
CA LEU A 303 -4.36 5.57 6.58
C LEU A 303 -4.24 4.31 5.72
N SER A 304 -5.33 3.95 5.04
CA SER A 304 -5.37 2.83 4.09
C SER A 304 -6.51 3.04 3.11
N ALA A 305 -6.31 2.55 1.90
CA ALA A 305 -7.29 2.37 0.85
C ALA A 305 -7.21 0.92 0.40
N THR A 306 -8.35 0.29 0.16
CA THR A 306 -8.42 -1.05 -0.39
C THR A 306 -9.59 -1.08 -1.32
N TRP A 307 -9.38 -1.68 -2.49
CA TRP A 307 -10.41 -1.91 -3.46
C TRP A 307 -10.63 -3.41 -3.62
N TRP A 308 -11.88 -3.81 -3.76
CA TRP A 308 -12.25 -5.13 -4.22
C TRP A 308 -13.60 -5.05 -4.92
N ASP A 309 -13.78 -5.88 -5.94
CA ASP A 309 -15.08 -6.19 -6.52
C ASP A 309 -15.76 -7.22 -5.60
N TYR A 310 -16.78 -6.79 -4.86
CA TYR A 310 -17.43 -7.62 -3.84
C TYR A 310 -18.41 -8.62 -4.45
N ASP A 311 -19.09 -8.22 -5.51
CA ASP A 311 -20.16 -8.97 -6.16
C ASP A 311 -19.75 -9.63 -7.47
N GLY A 312 -18.53 -9.39 -7.94
CA GLY A 312 -17.94 -10.09 -9.07
C GLY A 312 -18.51 -9.61 -10.41
N ASP A 313 -19.02 -8.37 -10.48
CA ASP A 313 -19.65 -7.84 -11.68
C ASP A 313 -18.68 -7.08 -12.59
N GLY A 314 -17.41 -7.00 -12.17
CA GLY A 314 -16.34 -6.27 -12.85
C GLY A 314 -16.60 -4.78 -12.89
#